data_AF-A0A7C6EXF2-F1
#
_entry.id   AF-A0A7C6EXF2-F1
#
_cell.length_a   1.000
_cell.length_b   1.000
_cell.length_c   1.000
_cell.angle_alpha   90.00
_cell.angle_beta   90.00
_cell.angle_gamma   90.00
#
_symmetry.space_group_name_H-M   'P 1'
#
loop_
_entity.id
_entity.type
_entity.pdbx_description
1 polymer ?
#
loop_
_entity_poly.entity_id
_entity_poly.type
_entity_poly.pdbx_seq_one_letter_code
_entity_poly.pdbx_strand_id
1 'polypeptide(L)'
;MKRSTKIITAVVLATGVAGGAAAFSNRGFCHFGPGAFAHHERGYFANKAVDRITERLALDDHQLGQLNNVKETLLSFRDDILQQRGERRDEILELLAAPQIDRQKVLEMVREHTQTVNERAPEMVNAIADFTDSLDSEQRRRIQDFIAHHFATVDGVGEEMK
;
A
#
# COMPACT_ATOMS: atom_id res chain seq x y z
N MET A 1 18.04 -3.25 -13.66
CA MET A 1 16.74 -3.90 -13.33
C MET A 1 15.73 -3.59 -14.43
N LYS A 2 15.11 -4.61 -15.04
CA LYS A 2 14.15 -4.45 -16.15
C LYS A 2 12.93 -3.63 -15.68
N ARG A 3 12.42 -2.73 -16.54
CA ARG A 3 11.36 -1.74 -16.20
C ARG A 3 10.12 -2.39 -15.55
N SER A 4 9.87 -3.67 -15.83
CA SER A 4 8.80 -4.50 -15.27
C SER A 4 8.86 -4.65 -13.74
N THR A 5 10.04 -4.69 -13.12
CA THR A 5 10.18 -4.86 -11.65
C THR A 5 9.66 -3.65 -10.86
N LYS A 6 9.61 -2.46 -11.49
CA LYS A 6 9.10 -1.23 -10.85
C LYS A 6 7.58 -1.12 -10.90
N ILE A 7 6.93 -1.85 -11.80
CA ILE A 7 5.47 -1.85 -12.03
C ILE A 7 4.78 -2.73 -10.99
N ILE A 8 5.47 -3.79 -10.58
CA ILE A 8 4.96 -4.84 -9.70
C ILE A 8 4.67 -4.33 -8.27
N THR A 9 5.53 -3.45 -7.73
CA THR A 9 5.33 -2.85 -6.39
C THR A 9 4.13 -1.91 -6.31
N ALA A 10 3.68 -1.35 -7.45
CA ALA A 10 2.59 -0.39 -7.49
C ALA A 10 1.20 -1.05 -7.39
N VAL A 11 1.04 -2.26 -7.95
CA VAL A 11 -0.22 -3.02 -7.88
C VAL A 11 -0.41 -3.65 -6.50
N VAL A 12 0.68 -4.09 -5.86
CA VAL A 12 0.65 -4.68 -4.51
C VAL A 12 0.39 -3.64 -3.42
N LEU A 13 0.64 -2.35 -3.67
CA LEU A 13 0.24 -1.28 -2.73
C LEU A 13 -1.28 -1.19 -2.54
N ALA A 14 -2.09 -1.70 -3.48
CA ALA A 14 -3.54 -1.82 -3.32
C ALA A 14 -3.97 -3.06 -2.50
N THR A 15 -3.09 -4.03 -2.28
CA THR A 15 -3.41 -5.29 -1.57
C THR A 15 -2.61 -5.46 -0.27
N GLY A 16 -1.51 -4.72 -0.09
CA GLY A 16 -0.67 -4.72 1.10
C GLY A 16 -1.16 -3.78 2.20
N VAL A 17 -2.39 -3.99 2.69
CA VAL A 17 -2.85 -3.39 3.94
C VAL A 17 -2.03 -3.98 5.09
N ALA A 18 -1.44 -3.11 5.91
CA ALA A 18 -0.59 -3.40 7.07
C ALA A 18 0.83 -3.94 6.78
N GLY A 19 1.82 -3.03 6.68
CA GLY A 19 3.24 -3.40 6.87
C GLY A 19 4.26 -2.82 5.87
N GLY A 20 3.81 -2.16 4.81
CA GLY A 20 4.67 -1.69 3.72
C GLY A 20 5.55 -0.46 4.00
N ALA A 21 5.73 -0.02 5.25
CA ALA A 21 6.69 1.04 5.57
C ALA A 21 7.96 0.52 6.26
N ALA A 22 7.89 -0.63 6.96
CA ALA A 22 9.03 -1.20 7.67
C ALA A 22 9.88 -2.15 6.80
N ALA A 23 9.31 -2.76 5.76
CA ALA A 23 10.06 -3.59 4.82
C ALA A 23 10.90 -2.79 3.80
N PHE A 24 10.65 -1.47 3.67
CA PHE A 24 11.43 -0.60 2.77
C PHE A 24 12.74 -0.08 3.37
N SER A 25 13.03 -0.35 4.65
CA SER A 25 14.22 0.18 5.31
C SER A 25 15.43 -0.76 5.36
N ASN A 26 15.27 -2.09 5.15
CA ASN A 26 16.36 -3.02 5.49
C ASN A 26 16.86 -4.00 4.40
N ARG A 27 16.62 -3.72 3.11
CA ARG A 27 17.34 -4.43 2.03
C ARG A 27 17.41 -3.61 0.74
N GLY A 28 18.33 -2.63 0.71
CA GLY A 28 19.01 -2.16 -0.52
C GLY A 28 18.19 -1.65 -1.72
N PHE A 29 16.90 -1.32 -1.58
CA PHE A 29 16.03 -0.99 -2.72
C PHE A 29 15.96 0.51 -3.09
N CYS A 30 16.60 1.38 -2.32
CA CYS A 30 16.69 2.81 -2.61
C CYS A 30 18.12 3.17 -3.01
N HIS A 31 18.44 3.08 -4.30
CA HIS A 31 19.60 3.75 -4.89
C HIS A 31 19.33 5.25 -5.11
N PHE A 32 18.68 5.86 -4.13
CA PHE A 32 18.50 7.29 -4.06
C PHE A 32 19.02 7.65 -2.68
N GLY A 33 20.05 8.49 -2.65
CA GLY A 33 20.73 8.88 -1.42
C GLY A 33 19.80 9.61 -0.44
N PRO A 34 20.35 10.26 0.59
CA PRO A 34 19.60 10.97 1.64
C PRO A 34 18.61 12.05 1.17
N GLY A 35 18.48 12.32 -0.14
CA GLY A 35 17.50 13.21 -0.77
C GLY A 35 16.40 12.53 -1.61
N ALA A 36 16.31 11.19 -1.63
CA ALA A 36 15.28 10.43 -2.36
C ALA A 36 13.83 10.78 -1.98
N PHE A 37 13.67 11.12 -0.71
CA PHE A 37 12.38 11.40 -0.07
C PHE A 37 12.09 12.90 -0.05
N ALA A 38 12.88 13.72 -0.76
CA ALA A 38 12.67 15.17 -0.85
C ALA A 38 11.48 15.57 -1.73
N HIS A 39 10.85 14.63 -2.45
CA HIS A 39 9.53 14.87 -3.06
C HIS A 39 8.45 14.77 -1.99
N HIS A 40 8.24 15.89 -1.28
CA HIS A 40 7.24 16.10 -0.25
C HIS A 40 5.80 16.21 -0.79
N GLU A 41 5.53 15.69 -2.00
CA GLU A 41 4.20 15.75 -2.59
C GLU A 41 3.37 14.54 -2.16
N ARG A 42 2.29 14.82 -1.41
CA ARG A 42 1.26 13.83 -1.08
C ARG A 42 0.83 13.11 -2.36
N GLY A 43 0.91 11.78 -2.34
CA GLY A 43 0.39 10.97 -3.43
C GLY A 43 1.27 10.88 -4.69
N TYR A 44 2.50 11.42 -4.72
CA TYR A 44 3.38 11.29 -5.90
C TYR A 44 3.51 9.83 -6.38
N PHE A 45 3.80 8.91 -5.46
CA PHE A 45 3.90 7.48 -5.78
C PHE A 45 2.56 6.86 -6.15
N ALA A 46 1.46 7.36 -5.58
CA ALA A 46 0.11 6.89 -5.85
C ALA A 46 -0.35 7.31 -7.26
N ASN A 47 -0.09 8.56 -7.66
CA ASN A 47 -0.34 9.04 -9.01
C ASN A 47 0.49 8.26 -10.04
N LYS A 48 1.78 8.03 -9.75
CA LYS A 48 2.63 7.20 -10.61
C LYS A 48 2.17 5.74 -10.71
N ALA A 49 1.52 5.23 -9.66
CA ALA A 49 0.90 3.91 -9.70
C ALA A 49 -0.32 3.91 -10.63
N VAL A 50 -1.19 4.92 -10.50
CA VAL A 50 -2.34 5.11 -11.39
C VAL A 50 -1.90 5.17 -12.85
N ASP A 51 -0.96 6.06 -13.20
CA ASP A 51 -0.48 6.22 -14.58
C ASP A 51 -0.05 4.88 -15.19
N ARG A 52 0.70 4.09 -14.42
CA ARG A 52 1.20 2.78 -14.88
C ARG A 52 0.10 1.75 -15.03
N ILE A 53 -0.85 1.69 -14.12
CA ILE A 53 -1.96 0.74 -14.19
C ILE A 53 -2.84 1.09 -15.39
N THR A 54 -3.12 2.38 -15.59
CA THR A 54 -3.84 2.92 -16.76
C THR A 54 -3.17 2.50 -18.06
N GLU A 55 -1.87 2.76 -18.21
CA GLU A 55 -1.11 2.36 -19.41
C GLU A 55 -1.09 0.84 -19.61
N ARG A 56 -0.96 0.07 -18.53
CA ARG A 56 -0.76 -1.38 -18.61
C ARG A 56 -2.04 -2.15 -18.92
N LEU A 57 -3.16 -1.69 -18.38
CA LEU A 57 -4.47 -2.27 -18.60
C LEU A 57 -5.23 -1.58 -19.74
N ALA A 58 -4.67 -0.50 -20.30
CA ALA A 58 -5.33 0.34 -21.29
C ALA A 58 -6.74 0.72 -20.82
N LEU A 59 -6.81 1.31 -19.62
CA LEU A 59 -8.08 1.66 -18.99
C LEU A 59 -8.83 2.72 -19.79
N ASP A 60 -10.14 2.58 -19.87
CA ASP A 60 -11.02 3.65 -20.33
C ASP A 60 -11.26 4.70 -19.23
N ASP A 61 -11.98 5.77 -19.57
CA ASP A 61 -12.25 6.88 -18.65
C ASP A 61 -13.06 6.45 -17.42
N HIS A 62 -13.98 5.49 -17.58
CA HIS A 62 -14.79 4.98 -16.48
C HIS A 62 -13.94 4.14 -15.51
N GLN A 63 -13.14 3.23 -16.04
CA GLN A 63 -12.23 2.38 -15.28
C GLN A 63 -11.12 3.20 -14.58
N LEU A 64 -10.62 4.25 -15.24
CA LEU A 64 -9.70 5.22 -14.65
C LEU A 64 -10.35 5.99 -13.49
N GLY A 65 -11.63 6.34 -13.61
CA GLY A 65 -12.41 6.94 -12.53
C GLY A 65 -12.45 6.03 -11.29
N GLN A 66 -12.75 4.74 -11.49
CA GLN A 66 -12.76 3.75 -10.41
C GLN A 66 -11.38 3.56 -9.78
N LEU A 67 -10.32 3.51 -10.58
CA LEU A 67 -8.95 3.42 -10.07
C LEU A 67 -8.54 4.66 -9.25
N ASN A 68 -8.98 5.85 -9.66
CA ASN A 68 -8.76 7.07 -8.88
C ASN A 68 -9.54 7.06 -7.56
N ASN A 69 -10.74 6.47 -7.53
CA ASN A 69 -11.48 6.27 -6.29
C ASN A 69 -10.70 5.37 -5.33
N VAL A 70 -10.17 4.24 -5.80
CA VAL A 70 -9.28 3.35 -5.01
C VAL A 70 -8.09 4.13 -4.46
N LYS A 71 -7.42 4.92 -5.30
CA LYS A 71 -6.28 5.75 -4.89
C LYS A 71 -6.68 6.69 -3.74
N GLU A 72 -7.79 7.39 -3.88
CA GLU A 72 -8.19 8.41 -2.90
C GLU A 72 -8.62 7.79 -1.58
N THR A 73 -9.36 6.69 -1.61
CA THR A 73 -9.69 5.91 -0.40
C THR A 73 -8.42 5.46 0.33
N LEU A 74 -7.41 4.96 -0.40
CA LEU A 74 -6.13 4.55 0.22
C LEU A 74 -5.33 5.72 0.79
N LEU A 75 -5.31 6.87 0.11
CA LEU A 75 -4.63 8.07 0.60
C LEU A 75 -5.33 8.65 1.85
N SER A 76 -6.67 8.67 1.86
CA SER A 76 -7.46 9.05 3.02
C SER A 76 -7.17 8.13 4.21
N PHE A 77 -7.21 6.81 4.02
CA PHE A 77 -6.89 5.86 5.08
C PHE A 77 -5.45 6.04 5.60
N ARG A 78 -4.48 6.27 4.72
CA ARG A 78 -3.09 6.55 5.13
C ARG A 78 -3.00 7.80 5.99
N ASP A 79 -3.68 8.87 5.60
CA ASP A 79 -3.63 10.15 6.32
C ASP A 79 -4.21 10.00 7.74
N ASP A 80 -5.32 9.26 7.91
CA ASP A 80 -5.87 8.92 9.22
C ASP A 80 -4.87 8.14 10.10
N ILE A 81 -4.23 7.12 9.54
CA ILE A 81 -3.22 6.33 10.26
C ILE A 81 -2.01 7.18 10.64
N LEU A 82 -1.57 8.10 9.76
CA LEU A 82 -0.46 9.00 10.03
C LEU A 82 -0.79 10.03 11.11
N GLN A 83 -2.02 10.57 11.11
CA GLN A 83 -2.50 11.46 12.17
C GLN A 83 -2.49 10.73 13.53
N GLN A 84 -3.08 9.54 13.59
CA GLN A 84 -3.05 8.71 14.79
C GLN A 84 -1.64 8.27 15.20
N ARG A 85 -0.66 8.25 14.29
CA ARG A 85 0.73 7.88 14.61
C ARG A 85 1.44 8.98 15.39
N GLY A 86 1.14 10.24 15.12
CA GLY A 86 1.70 11.37 15.88
C GLY A 86 1.30 11.28 17.35
N GLU A 87 -0.01 11.19 17.60
CA GLU A 87 -0.59 11.07 18.94
C GLU A 87 -0.08 9.82 19.68
N ARG A 88 -0.07 8.67 19.01
CA ARG A 88 0.43 7.41 19.61
C ARG A 88 1.92 7.42 19.88
N ARG A 89 2.72 8.18 19.15
CA ARG A 89 4.17 8.25 19.41
C ARG A 89 4.43 8.81 20.80
N ASP A 90 3.72 9.86 21.17
CA ASP A 90 3.89 10.51 22.47
C ASP A 90 3.41 9.60 23.60
N GLU A 91 2.27 8.92 23.43
CA GLU A 91 1.79 7.89 24.37
C GLU A 91 2.76 6.72 24.55
N ILE A 92 3.41 6.25 23.47
CA ILE A 92 4.41 5.18 23.54
C ILE A 92 5.66 5.65 24.29
N LEU A 93 6.10 6.90 24.07
CA LEU A 93 7.23 7.47 24.79
C LEU A 93 6.94 7.58 26.29
N GLU A 94 5.71 7.94 26.66
CA GLU A 94 5.26 7.96 28.06
C GLU A 94 5.24 6.56 28.68
N LEU A 95 4.69 5.55 27.97
CA LEU A 95 4.68 4.15 28.42
C LEU A 95 6.09 3.59 28.67
N LEU A 96 7.06 4.00 27.87
CA LEU A 96 8.47 3.58 28.00
C LEU A 96 9.22 4.34 29.10
N ALA A 97 8.77 5.54 29.47
CA ALA A 97 9.34 6.31 30.57
C ALA A 97 8.87 5.80 31.95
N ALA A 98 7.77 5.04 32.00
CA ALA A 98 7.25 4.46 33.22
C ALA A 98 8.15 3.33 33.78
N PRO A 99 8.22 3.14 35.11
CA PRO A 99 9.01 2.06 35.73
C PRO A 99 8.58 0.65 35.30
N GLN A 100 7.31 0.49 34.92
CA GLN A 100 6.74 -0.72 34.34
C GLN A 100 5.76 -0.34 33.24
N ILE A 101 5.67 -1.16 32.19
CA ILE A 101 4.72 -0.98 31.10
C ILE A 101 3.29 -1.21 31.61
N ASP A 102 2.41 -0.24 31.38
CA ASP A 102 0.97 -0.43 31.53
C ASP A 102 0.44 -1.31 30.38
N ARG A 103 0.28 -2.59 30.68
CA ARG A 103 -0.23 -3.58 29.71
C ARG A 103 -1.65 -3.29 29.27
N GLN A 104 -2.47 -2.70 30.13
CA GLN A 104 -3.87 -2.41 29.82
C GLN A 104 -3.96 -1.27 28.82
N LYS A 105 -3.17 -0.20 29.00
CA LYS A 105 -3.06 0.89 28.04
C LYS A 105 -2.54 0.42 26.68
N VAL A 106 -1.53 -0.46 26.64
CA VAL A 106 -1.05 -1.04 25.37
C VAL A 106 -2.14 -1.84 24.65
N LEU A 107 -2.92 -2.65 25.38
CA LEU A 107 -4.03 -3.41 24.79
C LEU A 107 -5.14 -2.50 24.26
N GLU A 108 -5.39 -1.38 24.93
CA GLU A 108 -6.35 -0.37 24.48
C GLU A 108 -5.89 0.28 23.16
N MET A 109 -4.62 0.70 23.07
CA MET A 109 -4.06 1.26 21.83
C MET A 109 -4.14 0.28 20.65
N VAL A 110 -3.92 -1.02 20.89
CA VAL A 110 -4.08 -2.06 19.86
C VAL A 110 -5.54 -2.22 19.45
N ARG A 111 -6.47 -2.17 20.41
CA ARG A 111 -7.91 -2.26 20.14
C ARG A 111 -8.39 -1.07 19.31
N GLU A 112 -8.00 0.14 19.66
CA GLU A 112 -8.32 1.37 18.91
C GLU A 112 -7.78 1.32 17.48
N HIS A 113 -6.54 0.87 17.31
CA HIS A 113 -5.98 0.67 15.97
C HIS A 113 -6.80 -0.31 15.15
N THR A 114 -7.11 -1.47 15.75
CA THR A 114 -7.87 -2.54 15.10
C THR A 114 -9.27 -2.06 14.74
N GLN A 115 -9.91 -1.29 15.63
CA GLN A 115 -11.22 -0.70 15.38
C GLN A 115 -11.19 0.27 14.20
N THR A 116 -10.20 1.18 14.13
CA THR A 116 -10.02 2.08 12.98
C THR A 116 -9.91 1.30 11.67
N VAL A 117 -9.10 0.23 11.66
CA VAL A 117 -8.94 -0.62 10.47
C VAL A 117 -10.28 -1.28 10.10
N ASN A 118 -10.98 -1.85 11.07
CA ASN A 118 -12.26 -2.53 10.84
C ASN A 118 -13.35 -1.58 10.33
N GLU A 119 -13.36 -0.33 10.78
CA GLU A 119 -14.31 0.69 10.34
C GLU A 119 -14.06 1.14 8.91
N ARG A 120 -12.79 1.23 8.48
CA ARG A 120 -12.40 1.65 7.13
C ARG A 120 -12.33 0.50 6.12
N ALA A 121 -12.23 -0.75 6.57
CA ALA A 121 -12.09 -1.91 5.72
C ALA A 121 -13.22 -2.06 4.66
N PRO A 122 -14.51 -1.87 4.99
CA PRO A 122 -15.58 -1.99 4.01
C PRO A 122 -15.45 -1.01 2.84
N GLU A 123 -15.04 0.23 3.12
CA GLU A 123 -14.84 1.27 2.10
C GLU A 123 -13.72 0.88 1.12
N MET A 124 -12.58 0.43 1.65
CA MET A 124 -11.45 -0.03 0.83
C MET A 124 -11.83 -1.24 -0.04
N VAL A 125 -12.53 -2.21 0.56
CA VAL A 125 -12.97 -3.42 -0.16
C VAL A 125 -13.93 -3.05 -1.29
N ASN A 126 -14.90 -2.18 -1.02
CA ASN A 126 -15.87 -1.75 -2.04
C ASN A 126 -15.19 -0.99 -3.17
N ALA A 127 -14.31 -0.03 -2.88
CA ALA A 127 -13.60 0.71 -3.92
C ALA A 127 -12.75 -0.22 -4.82
N ILE A 128 -12.07 -1.19 -4.23
CA ILE A 128 -11.29 -2.19 -4.98
C ILE A 128 -12.23 -3.07 -5.81
N ALA A 129 -13.34 -3.53 -5.22
CA ALA A 129 -14.33 -4.35 -5.91
C ALA A 129 -14.87 -3.61 -7.13
N ASP A 130 -15.34 -2.37 -6.98
CA ASP A 130 -15.88 -1.52 -8.05
C ASP A 130 -14.89 -1.35 -9.20
N PHE A 131 -13.60 -1.11 -8.90
CA PHE A 131 -12.56 -1.08 -9.92
C PHE A 131 -12.39 -2.42 -10.61
N THR A 132 -12.18 -3.52 -9.86
CA THR A 132 -11.96 -4.83 -10.46
C THR A 132 -13.16 -5.35 -11.23
N ASP A 133 -14.37 -4.99 -10.80
CA ASP A 133 -15.61 -5.39 -11.45
C ASP A 133 -15.84 -4.64 -12.76
N SER A 134 -15.33 -3.41 -12.87
CA SER A 134 -15.33 -2.63 -14.12
C SER A 134 -14.39 -3.16 -15.21
N LEU A 135 -13.45 -4.05 -14.87
CA LEU A 135 -12.48 -4.59 -15.82
C LEU A 135 -13.02 -5.76 -16.63
N ASP A 136 -12.63 -5.82 -17.90
CA ASP A 136 -12.94 -6.96 -18.78
C ASP A 136 -12.08 -8.21 -18.47
N SER A 137 -12.39 -9.32 -19.14
CA SER A 137 -11.68 -10.58 -18.93
C SER A 137 -10.19 -10.54 -19.28
N GLU A 138 -9.80 -9.76 -20.29
CA GLU A 138 -8.40 -9.65 -20.70
C GLU A 138 -7.61 -8.80 -19.70
N GLN A 139 -8.16 -7.67 -19.28
CA GLN A 139 -7.59 -6.80 -18.25
C GLN A 139 -7.44 -7.55 -16.91
N ARG A 140 -8.47 -8.31 -16.50
CA ARG A 140 -8.39 -9.18 -15.31
C ARG A 140 -7.31 -10.23 -15.44
N ARG A 141 -7.17 -10.85 -16.62
CA ARG A 141 -6.11 -11.84 -16.86
C ARG A 141 -4.72 -11.24 -16.72
N ARG A 142 -4.51 -10.04 -17.27
CA ARG A 142 -3.25 -9.29 -17.11
C ARG A 142 -2.94 -9.06 -15.63
N ILE A 143 -3.91 -8.64 -14.82
CA ILE A 143 -3.73 -8.49 -13.36
C ILE A 143 -3.29 -9.80 -12.71
N GLN A 144 -3.98 -10.91 -12.99
CA GLN A 144 -3.63 -12.22 -12.44
C GLN A 144 -2.19 -12.62 -12.78
N ASP A 145 -1.80 -12.48 -14.05
CA ASP A 145 -0.44 -12.81 -14.49
C ASP A 145 0.61 -11.92 -13.80
N PHE A 146 0.31 -10.64 -13.54
CA PHE A 146 1.20 -9.76 -12.78
C PHE A 146 1.37 -10.19 -11.34
N ILE A 147 0.26 -10.52 -10.68
CA ILE A 147 0.26 -10.95 -9.28
C ILE A 147 1.04 -12.28 -9.15
N ALA A 148 0.74 -13.25 -10.02
CA ALA A 148 1.43 -14.54 -10.04
C ALA A 148 2.94 -14.39 -10.28
N HIS A 149 3.33 -13.59 -11.29
CA HIS A 149 4.74 -13.31 -11.56
C HIS A 149 5.42 -12.61 -10.37
N HIS A 150 4.72 -11.70 -9.67
CA HIS A 150 5.31 -11.05 -8.50
C HIS A 150 5.64 -12.04 -7.40
N PHE A 151 4.67 -12.84 -6.98
CA PHE A 151 4.87 -13.81 -5.90
C PHE A 151 5.99 -14.80 -6.25
N ALA A 152 6.04 -15.28 -7.50
CA ALA A 152 7.14 -16.12 -7.97
C ALA A 152 8.54 -15.47 -7.86
N THR A 153 8.64 -14.15 -8.07
CA THR A 153 9.91 -13.41 -7.89
C THR A 153 10.27 -13.14 -6.43
N VAL A 154 9.29 -13.00 -5.54
CA VAL A 154 9.52 -12.77 -4.11
C VAL A 154 9.90 -14.08 -3.41
N ASP A 155 9.30 -15.19 -3.82
CA ASP A 155 9.55 -16.51 -3.26
C ASP A 155 10.88 -17.14 -3.76
N GLY A 156 11.63 -16.44 -4.62
CA GLY A 156 12.93 -16.90 -5.11
C GLY A 156 12.86 -18.07 -6.10
N VAL A 157 11.68 -18.38 -6.63
CA VAL A 157 11.42 -19.53 -7.54
C VAL A 157 11.68 -19.16 -9.02
N GLY A 158 11.95 -17.88 -9.32
CA GLY A 158 12.00 -17.33 -10.67
C GLY A 158 13.29 -17.46 -11.49
N GLU A 159 14.25 -18.34 -11.15
CA GLU A 159 15.49 -18.52 -11.95
C GLU A 159 15.41 -19.57 -13.08
N GLU A 160 14.25 -20.17 -13.39
CA GLU A 160 14.18 -21.22 -14.42
C GLU A 160 13.29 -20.95 -15.65
N MET A 161 12.97 -19.70 -15.99
CA MET A 161 12.36 -19.42 -17.29
C MET A 161 13.12 -18.35 -18.05
N LYS A 162 14.13 -18.85 -18.78
CA LYS A 162 14.87 -18.16 -19.83
C LYS A 162 13.99 -17.92 -21.06
#